data_AF-A0A504YFQ5-F1
#
_entry.id   AF-A0A504YFQ5-F1
#
_cell.length_a   1.000
_cell.length_b   1.000
_cell.length_c   1.000
_cell.angle_alpha   90.00
_cell.angle_beta   90.00
_cell.angle_gamma   90.00
#
_symmetry.space_group_name_H-M   'P 1'
#
loop_
_entity.id
_entity.type
_entity.pdbx_description
1 polymer ?
#
loop_
_entity_poly.entity_id
_entity_poly.type
_entity_poly.pdbx_seq_one_letter_code
_entity_poly.pdbx_strand_id
1 'polypeptide(L)'
;MVDFTFNPNQTINYAVGVSCTIPLIIGIVINILIFCALKAVTISGRLTTWLLSTQMVLDTLSCMSNMLFLWMRHYPYTNYITGWIQCRIWRTQTPYWLWVTMSTCNLAWINLNRLWATVYCATYGRYEKAYIIWTTFGTIAFSVAIVIPNMFIVEFENLSCTTMITPDQTLAYRITQVYQPFWCVTYFLFPIVVMLVAHLGNCILRLRTSTYHSSIFPYSAHLLVDPV
;
A
#
# COMPACT_ATOMS: atom_id res chain seq x y z
N MET A 1 14.65 1.60 -7.98
CA MET A 1 14.23 2.68 -8.90
C MET A 1 13.91 2.01 -10.23
N VAL A 2 12.64 1.93 -10.62
CA VAL A 2 12.26 1.28 -11.89
C VAL A 2 12.36 2.35 -12.98
N ASP A 3 13.53 2.47 -13.61
CA ASP A 3 13.66 3.30 -14.80
C ASP A 3 12.97 2.55 -15.96
N PHE A 4 11.73 2.92 -16.28
CA PHE A 4 10.96 2.37 -17.42
C PHE A 4 11.51 2.85 -18.78
N THR A 5 12.82 3.06 -18.91
CA THR A 5 13.50 3.14 -20.20
C THR A 5 13.94 1.73 -20.53
N PHE A 6 12.98 0.89 -20.94
CA PHE A 6 13.24 -0.50 -21.29
C PHE A 6 14.06 -0.60 -22.60
N ASN A 7 14.07 0.46 -23.42
CA ASN A 7 14.77 0.46 -24.70
C ASN A 7 14.94 1.92 -25.22
N PRO A 8 16.02 2.25 -25.96
CA PRO A 8 16.08 3.47 -26.79
C PRO A 8 14.94 3.57 -27.82
N ASN A 9 14.26 2.46 -28.11
CA ASN A 9 13.13 2.43 -29.03
C ASN A 9 11.87 3.09 -28.43
N GLN A 10 11.50 4.25 -28.97
CA GLN A 10 10.34 5.05 -28.52
C GLN A 10 9.01 4.28 -28.61
N THR A 11 8.86 3.37 -29.58
CA THR A 11 7.64 2.56 -29.75
C THR A 11 7.40 1.62 -28.57
N ILE A 12 8.46 1.05 -27.99
CA ILE A 12 8.37 0.15 -26.84
C ILE A 12 7.95 0.93 -25.59
N ASN A 13 8.53 2.10 -25.36
CA ASN A 13 8.18 2.95 -24.22
C ASN A 13 6.72 3.42 -24.30
N TYR A 14 6.23 3.73 -25.51
CA TYR A 14 4.83 4.09 -25.74
C TYR A 14 3.89 2.90 -25.48
N ALA A 15 4.20 1.72 -26.02
CA ALA A 15 3.40 0.51 -25.80
C ALA A 15 3.30 0.16 -24.32
N VAL A 16 4.42 0.18 -23.58
CA VAL A 16 4.45 -0.04 -22.12
C VAL A 16 3.60 1.01 -21.39
N GLY A 17 3.73 2.28 -21.76
CA GLY A 17 2.92 3.36 -21.19
C GLY A 17 1.41 3.11 -21.34
N VAL A 18 0.96 2.74 -22.54
CA VAL A 18 -0.46 2.42 -22.81
C VAL A 18 -0.89 1.17 -22.03
N SER A 19 -0.11 0.08 -22.07
CA SER A 19 -0.43 -1.16 -21.37
C SER A 19 -0.54 -0.97 -19.85
N CYS A 20 0.31 -0.14 -19.26
CA CYS A 20 0.24 0.18 -17.83
C CYS A 20 -0.88 1.17 -17.49
N THR A 21 -1.32 2.02 -18.41
CA THR A 21 -2.36 3.03 -18.14
C THR A 21 -3.75 2.41 -18.02
N ILE A 22 -4.08 1.40 -18.83
CA ILE A 22 -5.38 0.73 -18.82
C ILE A 22 -5.76 0.20 -17.41
N PRO A 23 -4.94 -0.62 -16.73
CA PRO A 23 -5.27 -1.11 -15.39
C PRO A 23 -5.34 0.00 -14.33
N LEU A 24 -4.60 1.10 -14.50
CA LEU A 24 -4.65 2.24 -13.58
C LEU A 24 -5.99 2.98 -13.68
N ILE A 25 -6.50 3.19 -14.89
CA ILE A 25 -7.83 3.79 -15.09
C ILE A 25 -8.91 2.90 -14.48
N ILE A 26 -8.86 1.59 -14.76
CA ILE A 26 -9.78 0.61 -14.17
C ILE A 26 -9.71 0.67 -12.65
N GLY A 27 -8.50 0.70 -12.09
CA GLY A 27 -8.27 0.81 -10.64
C GLY A 27 -8.89 2.07 -10.05
N ILE A 28 -8.72 3.23 -10.68
CA ILE A 28 -9.32 4.50 -10.21
C ILE A 28 -10.84 4.38 -10.19
N VAL A 29 -11.46 3.91 -11.29
CA VAL A 29 -12.91 3.78 -11.39
C VAL A 29 -13.46 2.82 -10.33
N ILE A 30 -12.87 1.64 -10.20
CA ILE A 30 -13.32 0.62 -9.23
C ILE A 30 -13.20 1.14 -7.80
N ASN A 31 -12.07 1.76 -7.43
CA ASN A 31 -11.88 2.27 -6.07
C ASN A 31 -12.87 3.38 -5.72
N ILE A 32 -13.18 4.29 -6.66
CA ILE A 32 -14.21 5.32 -6.48
C ILE A 32 -15.59 4.69 -6.29
N LEU A 33 -15.95 3.72 -7.12
CA LEU A 33 -17.24 3.02 -7.03
C LEU A 33 -17.39 2.30 -5.67
N ILE A 34 -16.35 1.59 -5.23
CA ILE A 34 -16.36 0.90 -3.92
C ILE A 34 -16.42 1.91 -2.78
N PHE A 35 -15.71 3.04 -2.87
CA PHE A 35 -15.79 4.10 -1.87
C PHE A 35 -17.22 4.65 -1.73
N CYS A 36 -17.90 4.90 -2.86
CA CYS A 36 -19.31 5.32 -2.86
C CYS A 36 -20.22 4.22 -2.27
N ALA A 37 -20.02 2.96 -2.65
CA ALA A 37 -20.79 1.84 -2.12
C ALA A 37 -20.60 1.65 -0.61
N LEU A 38 -19.38 1.83 -0.09
CA LEU A 38 -19.07 1.76 1.34
C LEU A 38 -19.78 2.85 2.15
N LYS A 39 -20.13 3.99 1.54
CA LYS A 39 -20.96 5.02 2.19
C LYS A 39 -22.44 4.63 2.27
N ALA A 40 -22.91 3.81 1.32
CA ALA A 40 -24.29 3.33 1.30
C ALA A 40 -24.52 2.12 2.22
N VAL A 41 -23.49 1.32 2.49
CA VAL A 41 -23.60 0.09 3.30
C VAL A 41 -23.25 0.35 4.77
N THR A 42 -24.10 -0.11 5.68
CA THR A 42 -23.87 -0.08 7.13
C THR A 42 -23.04 -1.29 7.58
N ILE A 43 -21.72 -1.10 7.70
CA ILE A 43 -20.80 -2.10 8.28
C ILE A 43 -20.76 -1.91 9.81
N SER A 44 -20.84 -3.01 10.56
CA SER A 44 -21.02 -3.01 12.03
C SER A 44 -19.82 -2.55 12.87
N GLY A 45 -18.76 -1.98 12.28
CA GLY A 45 -17.58 -1.53 13.02
C GLY A 45 -16.97 -0.26 12.43
N ARG A 46 -16.81 0.79 13.25
CA ARG A 46 -16.31 2.10 12.81
C ARG A 46 -14.88 2.03 12.30
N LEU A 47 -14.02 1.26 12.97
CA LEU A 47 -12.63 1.06 12.57
C LEU A 47 -12.52 0.34 11.23
N THR A 48 -13.30 -0.72 11.01
CA THR A 48 -13.33 -1.44 9.72
C THR A 48 -13.79 -0.55 8.58
N THR A 49 -14.86 0.23 8.78
CA THR A 49 -15.34 1.18 7.76
C THR A 49 -14.31 2.26 7.47
N TRP A 50 -13.63 2.78 8.49
CA TRP A 50 -12.54 3.75 8.33
C TRP A 50 -11.41 3.16 7.50
N LEU A 51 -10.85 2.00 7.91
CA LEU A 51 -9.74 1.36 7.21
C LEU A 51 -10.09 1.01 5.76
N LEU A 52 -11.29 0.49 5.49
CA LEU A 52 -11.74 0.19 4.13
C LEU A 52 -11.94 1.45 3.29
N SER A 53 -12.52 2.51 3.87
CA SER A 53 -12.67 3.79 3.16
C SER A 53 -11.31 4.41 2.83
N THR A 54 -10.39 4.40 3.78
CA THR A 54 -9.01 4.89 3.59
C THR A 54 -8.27 4.07 2.55
N GLN A 55 -8.47 2.75 2.50
CA GLN A 55 -7.87 1.88 1.49
C GLN A 55 -8.23 2.35 0.07
N MET A 56 -9.51 2.59 -0.21
CA MET A 56 -9.96 3.02 -1.53
C MET A 56 -9.38 4.39 -1.92
N VAL A 57 -9.25 5.30 -0.96
CA VAL A 57 -8.61 6.61 -1.19
C VAL A 57 -7.12 6.44 -1.52
N LEU A 58 -6.39 5.64 -0.75
CA LEU A 58 -4.96 5.40 -0.96
C LEU A 58 -4.69 4.68 -2.29
N ASP A 59 -5.51 3.69 -2.64
CA ASP A 59 -5.41 2.97 -3.91
C ASP A 59 -5.71 3.89 -5.10
N THR A 60 -6.71 4.78 -4.98
CA THR A 60 -6.98 5.82 -5.99
C THR A 60 -5.80 6.77 -6.15
N LEU A 61 -5.27 7.30 -5.04
CA LEU A 61 -4.13 8.23 -5.06
C LEU A 61 -2.87 7.59 -5.63
N SER A 62 -2.62 6.30 -5.33
CA SER A 62 -1.49 5.56 -5.89
C SER A 62 -1.64 5.35 -7.40
N CYS A 63 -2.84 5.00 -7.88
CA CYS A 63 -3.10 4.84 -9.30
C CYS A 63 -2.97 6.17 -10.06
N MET A 64 -3.54 7.25 -9.51
CA MET A 64 -3.42 8.60 -10.08
C MET A 64 -1.95 9.06 -10.14
N SER A 65 -1.20 8.88 -9.04
CA SER A 65 0.22 9.27 -9.00
C SER A 65 1.05 8.45 -9.98
N ASN A 66 0.81 7.14 -10.08
CA ASN A 66 1.52 6.29 -11.04
C ASN A 66 1.24 6.72 -12.49
N MET A 67 -0.03 6.99 -12.81
CA MET A 67 -0.41 7.49 -14.13
C MET A 67 0.29 8.83 -14.43
N LEU A 68 0.35 9.73 -13.45
CA LEU A 68 1.07 10.99 -13.57
C LEU A 68 2.55 10.78 -13.91
N PHE A 69 3.24 9.87 -13.23
CA PHE A 69 4.66 9.58 -13.46
C PHE A 69 4.93 8.84 -14.77
N LEU A 70 3.99 8.03 -15.26
CA LEU A 70 4.11 7.35 -16.55
C LEU A 70 4.09 8.35 -17.71
N TRP A 71 3.22 9.36 -17.65
CA TRP A 71 3.04 10.33 -18.74
C TRP A 71 3.91 11.58 -18.60
N MET A 72 4.15 12.06 -17.38
CA MET A 72 4.99 13.23 -17.11
C MET A 72 6.35 12.82 -16.53
N ARG A 73 7.24 12.31 -17.38
CA ARG A 73 8.58 11.86 -16.94
C ARG A 73 9.58 12.99 -16.76
N HIS A 74 9.47 14.05 -17.55
CA HIS A 74 10.35 15.20 -17.49
C HIS A 74 9.53 16.48 -17.39
N TYR A 75 9.80 17.26 -16.35
CA TYR A 75 9.23 18.59 -16.18
C TYR A 75 10.38 19.61 -16.35
N PRO A 76 10.22 20.65 -17.18
CA PRO A 76 11.28 21.63 -17.37
C PRO A 76 11.45 22.48 -16.09
N TYR A 77 12.70 22.66 -15.66
CA TYR A 77 13.05 23.53 -14.53
C TYR A 77 14.06 24.59 -14.98
N THR A 78 13.86 25.82 -14.50
CA THR A 78 14.70 26.98 -14.85
C THR A 78 15.62 27.43 -13.72
N ASN A 79 15.33 27.04 -12.47
CA ASN A 79 16.04 27.50 -11.27
C ASN A 79 16.67 26.31 -10.52
N TYR A 80 17.75 26.57 -9.79
CA TYR A 80 18.44 25.54 -8.99
C TYR A 80 17.52 24.88 -7.95
N ILE A 81 16.71 25.68 -7.24
CA ILE A 81 15.81 25.17 -6.19
C ILE A 81 14.73 24.25 -6.80
N THR A 82 14.11 24.66 -7.91
CA THR A 82 13.07 23.85 -8.56
C THR A 82 13.65 22.59 -9.17
N GLY A 83 14.84 22.66 -9.77
CA GLY A 83 15.57 21.48 -10.26
C GLY A 83 15.94 20.51 -9.14
N TRP A 84 16.38 21.01 -7.98
CA TRP A 84 16.73 20.19 -6.82
C TRP A 84 15.52 19.45 -6.24
N ILE A 85 14.41 20.17 -6.02
CA ILE A 85 13.15 19.58 -5.52
C ILE A 85 12.64 18.54 -6.51
N GLN A 86 12.61 18.88 -7.79
CA GLN A 86 12.13 17.97 -8.83
C GLN A 86 13.01 16.73 -8.94
N CYS A 87 14.33 16.87 -8.86
CA CYS A 87 15.24 15.72 -8.88
C CYS A 87 14.93 14.80 -7.69
N ARG A 88 14.86 15.33 -6.46
CA ARG A 88 14.67 14.50 -5.26
C ARG A 88 13.28 13.91 -5.09
N ILE A 89 12.22 14.61 -5.51
CA ILE A 89 10.83 14.19 -5.32
C ILE A 89 10.31 13.46 -6.56
N TRP A 90 10.52 14.03 -7.74
CA TRP A 90 9.93 13.55 -8.99
C TRP A 90 10.72 12.36 -9.57
N ARG A 91 12.06 12.45 -9.64
CA ARG A 91 12.89 11.37 -10.22
C ARG A 91 12.81 10.09 -9.40
N THR A 92 12.70 10.21 -8.07
CA THR A 92 12.55 9.09 -7.14
C THR A 92 11.12 8.56 -7.05
N GLN A 93 10.16 9.23 -7.70
CA GLN A 93 8.73 8.90 -7.65
C GLN A 93 8.20 8.86 -6.22
N THR A 94 8.71 9.73 -5.34
CA THR A 94 8.39 9.72 -3.91
C THR A 94 6.87 9.74 -3.63
N PRO A 95 6.05 10.60 -4.25
CA PRO A 95 4.61 10.61 -4.00
C PRO A 95 3.94 9.26 -4.27
N TYR A 96 4.30 8.60 -5.38
CA TYR A 96 3.78 7.27 -5.70
C TYR A 96 4.16 6.26 -4.61
N TRP A 97 5.45 6.17 -4.27
CA TRP A 97 5.93 5.23 -3.25
C TRP A 97 5.32 5.47 -1.87
N LEU A 98 5.04 6.73 -1.53
CA LEU A 98 4.34 7.08 -0.29
C LEU A 98 2.94 6.50 -0.27
N TRP A 99 2.14 6.71 -1.31
CA TRP A 99 0.77 6.20 -1.37
C TRP A 99 0.70 4.68 -1.37
N VAL A 100 1.58 4.01 -2.11
CA VAL A 100 1.59 2.53 -2.15
C VAL A 100 2.04 1.95 -0.81
N THR A 101 3.02 2.57 -0.13
CA THR A 101 3.44 2.13 1.21
C THR A 101 2.31 2.31 2.22
N MET A 102 1.62 3.45 2.19
CA MET A 102 0.46 3.69 3.05
C MET A 102 -0.66 2.67 2.77
N SER A 103 -0.95 2.38 1.50
CA SER A 103 -1.94 1.38 1.10
C SER A 103 -1.59 -0.02 1.62
N THR A 104 -0.34 -0.45 1.44
CA THR A 104 0.14 -1.76 1.90
C THR A 104 0.04 -1.91 3.42
N CYS A 105 0.42 -0.86 4.16
CA CYS A 105 0.30 -0.84 5.62
C CYS A 105 -1.16 -0.89 6.07
N ASN A 106 -2.03 -0.12 5.42
CA ASN A 106 -3.46 -0.11 5.72
C ASN A 106 -4.10 -1.49 5.45
N LEU A 107 -3.67 -2.19 4.40
CA LEU A 107 -4.07 -3.56 4.13
C LEU A 107 -3.62 -4.54 5.23
N ALA A 108 -2.40 -4.39 5.75
CA ALA A 108 -1.94 -5.17 6.89
C ALA A 108 -2.80 -4.89 8.15
N TRP A 109 -3.13 -3.63 8.41
CA TRP A 109 -4.04 -3.26 9.50
C TRP A 109 -5.43 -3.86 9.33
N ILE A 110 -6.00 -3.89 8.12
CA ILE A 110 -7.29 -4.53 7.85
C ILE A 110 -7.27 -6.01 8.23
N ASN A 111 -6.19 -6.73 7.90
CA ASN A 111 -6.05 -8.15 8.21
C ASN A 111 -5.90 -8.39 9.73
N LEU A 112 -5.08 -7.60 10.40
CA LEU A 112 -4.94 -7.64 11.87
C LEU A 112 -6.25 -7.29 12.57
N ASN A 113 -6.96 -6.29 12.06
CA ASN A 113 -8.24 -5.85 12.59
C ASN A 113 -9.28 -6.99 12.58
N ARG A 114 -9.33 -7.78 11.50
CA ARG A 114 -10.19 -8.97 11.42
C ARG A 114 -9.81 -10.04 12.44
N LEU A 115 -8.51 -10.23 12.68
CA LEU A 115 -8.02 -11.14 13.73
C LEU A 115 -8.44 -10.67 15.12
N TRP A 116 -8.23 -9.39 15.44
CA TRP A 116 -8.59 -8.83 16.74
C TRP A 116 -10.08 -8.86 17.00
N ALA A 117 -10.92 -8.57 16.00
CA ALA A 117 -12.37 -8.70 16.13
C ALA A 117 -12.81 -10.14 16.44
N THR A 118 -12.10 -11.14 15.90
CA THR A 118 -12.38 -12.57 16.13
C THR A 118 -11.90 -13.04 17.51
N VAL A 119 -10.70 -12.63 17.95
CA VAL A 119 -10.10 -13.05 19.23
C VAL A 119 -10.67 -12.27 20.42
N TYR A 120 -10.85 -10.96 20.28
CA TYR A 120 -11.15 -10.03 21.38
C TYR A 120 -12.45 -9.27 21.17
N CYS A 121 -13.53 -9.98 20.83
CA CYS A 121 -14.83 -9.41 20.52
C CYS A 121 -15.34 -8.42 21.61
N ALA A 122 -15.11 -8.71 22.89
CA ALA A 122 -15.57 -7.88 24.01
C ALA A 122 -14.75 -6.59 24.24
N THR A 123 -13.42 -6.63 24.01
CA THR A 123 -12.53 -5.49 24.29
C THR A 123 -12.43 -4.55 23.09
N TYR A 124 -12.64 -5.08 21.89
CA TYR A 124 -12.46 -4.37 20.62
C TYR A 124 -13.35 -3.14 20.48
N GLY A 125 -14.64 -3.24 20.83
CA GLY A 125 -15.60 -2.14 20.71
C GLY A 125 -15.31 -0.94 21.63
N ARG A 126 -14.59 -1.15 22.75
CA ARG A 126 -14.33 -0.09 23.76
C ARG A 126 -13.24 0.89 23.33
N TYR A 127 -12.27 0.44 22.54
CA TYR A 127 -11.08 1.23 22.19
C TYR A 127 -10.97 1.56 20.69
N GLU A 128 -12.06 1.41 19.92
CA GLU A 128 -12.06 1.63 18.46
C GLU A 128 -11.44 2.98 18.04
N LYS A 129 -11.77 4.07 18.74
CA LYS A 129 -11.22 5.41 18.44
C LYS A 129 -9.70 5.48 18.61
N ALA A 130 -9.18 4.85 19.67
CA ALA A 130 -7.74 4.81 19.91
C ALA A 130 -7.05 4.02 18.80
N TYR A 131 -7.60 2.86 18.42
CA TYR A 131 -7.06 2.06 17.32
C TYR A 131 -7.07 2.81 15.98
N ILE A 132 -8.09 3.62 15.68
CA ILE A 132 -8.09 4.49 14.47
C ILE A 132 -6.89 5.44 14.48
N ILE A 133 -6.63 6.10 15.61
CA ILE A 133 -5.51 7.04 15.74
C ILE A 133 -4.18 6.30 15.58
N TRP A 134 -4.01 5.17 16.28
CA TRP A 134 -2.80 4.35 16.22
C TRP A 134 -2.50 3.83 14.81
N THR A 135 -3.51 3.27 14.13
CA THR A 135 -3.37 2.74 12.77
C THR A 135 -3.08 3.85 11.76
N THR A 136 -3.73 5.02 11.90
CA THR A 136 -3.50 6.16 11.01
C THR A 136 -2.10 6.74 11.21
N PHE A 137 -1.71 7.06 12.45
CA PHE A 137 -0.40 7.61 12.75
C PHE A 137 0.72 6.61 12.44
N GLY A 138 0.54 5.34 12.80
CA GLY A 138 1.49 4.28 12.50
C GLY A 138 1.71 4.10 10.99
N THR A 139 0.64 4.17 10.19
CA THR A 139 0.73 4.10 8.73
C THR A 139 1.52 5.26 8.14
N ILE A 140 1.25 6.50 8.60
CA ILE A 140 1.95 7.70 8.13
C ILE A 140 3.42 7.64 8.54
N ALA A 141 3.71 7.41 9.82
CA ALA A 141 5.07 7.40 10.35
C ALA A 141 5.94 6.32 9.67
N PHE A 142 5.40 5.11 9.52
CA PHE A 142 6.10 4.02 8.84
C PHE A 142 6.36 4.33 7.36
N SER A 143 5.35 4.84 6.65
CA SER A 143 5.50 5.15 5.23
C SER A 143 6.51 6.27 4.98
N VAL A 144 6.51 7.29 5.83
CA VAL A 144 7.48 8.40 5.76
C VAL A 144 8.89 7.90 6.08
N ALA A 145 9.07 7.10 7.13
CA ALA A 145 10.37 6.56 7.52
C ALA A 145 11.00 5.68 6.41
N ILE A 146 10.16 4.95 5.68
CA ILE A 146 10.60 4.09 4.58
C ILE A 146 10.93 4.91 3.32
N VAL A 147 10.15 5.94 2.99
CA VAL A 147 10.31 6.69 1.73
C VAL A 147 11.37 7.78 1.79
N ILE A 148 11.62 8.39 2.96
CA ILE A 148 12.62 9.47 3.12
C ILE A 148 14.01 9.08 2.58
N PRO A 149 14.58 7.91 2.92
CA PRO A 149 15.91 7.54 2.45
C PRO A 149 16.01 7.47 0.91
N ASN A 150 14.89 7.19 0.21
CA ASN A 150 14.84 7.17 -1.26
C ASN A 150 15.23 8.52 -1.88
N MET A 151 14.88 9.62 -1.23
CA MET A 151 15.16 10.98 -1.72
C MET A 151 16.67 11.30 -1.76
N PHE A 152 17.47 10.57 -0.98
CA PHE A 152 18.92 10.76 -0.88
C PHE A 152 19.73 9.94 -1.88
N ILE A 153 19.09 9.04 -2.63
CA ILE A 153 19.76 8.19 -3.63
C ILE A 153 20.11 8.96 -4.90
N VAL A 154 19.40 10.05 -5.18
CA VAL A 154 19.63 10.89 -6.37
C VAL A 154 20.53 12.08 -6.04
N GLU A 155 21.41 12.40 -6.99
CA GLU A 155 22.33 13.52 -6.93
C GLU A 155 21.92 14.59 -7.96
N PHE A 156 22.03 15.85 -7.55
CA PHE A 156 21.70 17.00 -8.37
C PHE A 156 22.95 17.90 -8.47
N GLU A 157 23.62 17.85 -9.62
CA GLU A 157 24.82 18.61 -9.90
C GLU A 157 24.72 19.30 -11.26
N ASN A 158 25.22 20.54 -11.36
CA ASN A 158 25.28 21.31 -12.62
C ASN A 158 23.94 21.38 -13.38
N LEU A 159 22.83 21.63 -12.68
CA LEU A 159 21.47 21.67 -13.25
C LEU A 159 21.04 20.35 -13.93
N SER A 160 21.74 19.24 -13.64
CA SER A 160 21.43 17.92 -14.15
C SER A 160 21.11 16.98 -12.98
N CYS A 161 20.09 16.14 -13.15
CA CYS A 161 19.72 15.12 -12.19
C CYS A 161 20.28 13.79 -12.66
N THR A 162 21.31 13.30 -11.99
CA THR A 162 21.97 12.04 -12.35
C THR A 162 21.56 10.95 -11.37
N THR A 163 21.28 9.77 -11.93
CA THR A 163 21.05 8.52 -11.19
C THR A 163 22.28 7.61 -11.25
N MET A 164 23.39 8.10 -11.83
CA MET A 164 24.60 7.32 -12.03
C MET A 164 25.37 7.22 -10.71
N ILE A 165 25.20 6.09 -10.04
CA ILE A 165 25.91 5.75 -8.82
C ILE A 165 27.33 5.35 -9.23
N THR A 166 28.27 6.29 -9.20
CA THR A 166 29.68 5.96 -9.44
C THR A 166 30.26 5.28 -8.18
N PRO A 167 31.02 4.18 -8.36
CA PRO A 167 31.62 3.44 -7.24
C PRO A 167 32.70 4.23 -6.49
N ASP A 168 33.16 5.36 -7.04
CA ASP A 168 34.06 6.29 -6.37
C ASP A 168 33.31 7.17 -5.36
N GLN A 169 33.27 6.67 -4.12
CA GLN A 169 33.10 7.44 -2.87
C GLN A 169 31.85 8.32 -2.70
N THR A 170 30.80 8.16 -3.50
CA THR A 170 29.56 8.92 -3.29
C THR A 170 28.76 8.37 -2.10
N LEU A 171 28.25 9.27 -1.25
CA LEU A 171 27.34 8.95 -0.13
C LEU A 171 26.11 8.15 -0.62
N ALA A 172 25.64 8.43 -1.84
CA ALA A 172 24.52 7.75 -2.48
C ALA A 172 24.76 6.24 -2.67
N TYR A 173 25.98 5.80 -2.99
CA TYR A 173 26.31 4.37 -3.15
C TYR A 173 26.15 3.61 -1.84
N ARG A 174 26.72 4.13 -0.74
CA ARG A 174 26.63 3.51 0.60
C ARG A 174 25.20 3.44 1.10
N ILE A 175 24.42 4.51 0.92
CA ILE A 175 23.00 4.54 1.29
C ILE A 175 22.23 3.49 0.50
N THR A 176 22.46 3.39 -0.81
CA THR A 176 21.73 2.45 -1.69
C THR A 176 21.96 0.99 -1.28
N GLN A 177 23.20 0.61 -0.94
CA GLN A 177 23.52 -0.77 -0.55
C GLN A 177 22.79 -1.23 0.71
N VAL A 178 22.59 -0.35 1.69
CA VAL A 178 21.86 -0.66 2.93
C VAL A 178 20.36 -0.52 2.73
N TYR A 179 19.95 0.47 1.95
CA TYR A 179 18.55 0.79 1.76
C TYR A 179 17.80 -0.25 0.94
N GLN A 180 18.39 -0.82 -0.12
CA GLN A 180 17.74 -1.84 -0.93
C GLN A 180 17.31 -3.10 -0.13
N PRO A 181 18.18 -3.75 0.65
CA PRO A 181 17.77 -4.88 1.48
C PRO A 181 16.81 -4.44 2.60
N PHE A 182 17.04 -3.28 3.21
CA PHE A 182 16.13 -2.73 4.22
C PHE A 182 14.71 -2.53 3.67
N TRP A 183 14.58 -1.96 2.47
CA TRP A 183 13.31 -1.79 1.78
C TRP A 183 12.68 -3.15 1.47
N CYS A 184 13.46 -4.10 0.96
CA CYS A 184 12.96 -5.44 0.66
C CYS A 184 12.32 -6.10 1.91
N VAL A 185 13.02 -6.04 3.04
CA VAL A 185 12.55 -6.61 4.31
C VAL A 185 11.33 -5.86 4.85
N THR A 186 11.40 -4.54 4.94
CA THR A 186 10.37 -3.75 5.62
C THR A 186 9.12 -3.53 4.78
N TYR A 187 9.24 -3.40 3.46
CA TYR A 187 8.11 -3.14 2.58
C TYR A 187 7.48 -4.44 2.03
N PHE A 188 8.27 -5.46 1.70
CA PHE A 188 7.71 -6.72 1.16
C PHE A 188 7.55 -7.79 2.22
N LEU A 189 8.65 -8.21 2.87
CA LEU A 189 8.60 -9.38 3.77
C LEU A 189 7.74 -9.13 5.00
N PHE A 190 7.91 -7.99 5.65
CA PHE A 190 7.20 -7.69 6.90
C PHE A 190 5.68 -7.64 6.72
N PRO A 191 5.09 -6.90 5.76
CA PRO A 191 3.64 -6.89 5.57
C PRO A 191 3.09 -8.25 5.15
N ILE A 192 3.82 -9.00 4.30
CA ILE A 192 3.42 -10.36 3.89
C ILE A 192 3.32 -11.28 5.11
N VAL A 193 4.34 -11.29 5.98
CA VAL A 193 4.33 -12.11 7.19
C VAL A 193 3.16 -11.73 8.10
N VAL A 194 2.94 -10.43 8.33
CA VAL A 194 1.83 -9.93 9.16
C VAL A 194 0.48 -10.37 8.59
N MET A 195 0.27 -10.21 7.27
CA MET A 195 -0.97 -10.60 6.61
C MET A 195 -1.19 -12.12 6.66
N LEU A 196 -0.15 -12.93 6.42
CA LEU A 196 -0.22 -14.39 6.50
C LEU A 196 -0.57 -14.86 7.90
N VAL A 197 0.12 -14.36 8.93
CA VAL A 197 -0.16 -14.72 10.34
C VAL A 197 -1.58 -14.33 10.71
N ALA A 198 -2.04 -13.13 10.31
CA ALA A 198 -3.40 -12.69 10.58
C ALA A 198 -4.45 -13.54 9.87
N HIS A 199 -4.19 -13.92 8.62
CA HIS A 199 -5.10 -14.75 7.83
C HIS A 199 -5.19 -16.19 8.38
N LEU A 200 -4.04 -16.82 8.64
CA LEU A 200 -3.96 -18.16 9.22
C LEU A 200 -4.61 -18.21 10.61
N GLY A 201 -4.33 -17.21 11.47
CA GLY A 201 -4.96 -17.10 12.78
C GLY A 201 -6.49 -17.01 12.69
N ASN A 202 -7.01 -16.18 11.79
CA ASN A 202 -8.46 -16.08 11.55
C ASN A 202 -9.07 -17.39 11.07
N CYS A 203 -8.39 -18.09 10.15
CA CYS A 203 -8.84 -19.37 9.62
C CYS A 203 -8.92 -20.43 10.72
N ILE A 204 -7.85 -20.59 11.51
CA ILE A 204 -7.77 -21.56 12.60
C ILE A 204 -8.84 -21.31 13.67
N LEU A 205 -9.04 -20.05 14.05
CA LEU A 205 -10.05 -19.69 15.06
C LEU A 205 -11.47 -20.02 14.58
N ARG A 206 -11.78 -19.70 13.32
CA ARG A 206 -13.10 -20.02 12.73
C ARG A 206 -13.34 -21.52 12.62
N LEU A 207 -12.33 -22.29 12.21
CA LEU A 207 -12.41 -23.75 12.19
C LEU A 207 -12.65 -24.30 13.61
N ARG A 208 -11.91 -23.81 14.60
CA ARG A 208 -12.10 -24.20 16.00
C ARG A 208 -13.52 -23.91 16.46
N THR A 209 -14.04 -22.70 16.24
CA THR A 209 -15.42 -22.34 16.62
C THR A 209 -16.47 -23.22 15.91
N SER A 210 -16.27 -23.56 14.64
CA SER A 210 -17.17 -24.45 13.88
C SER A 210 -17.16 -25.89 14.40
N THR A 211 -15.99 -26.42 14.78
CA THR A 211 -15.87 -27.74 15.43
C THR A 211 -16.53 -27.75 16.81
N TYR A 212 -16.37 -26.70 17.61
CA TYR A 212 -17.08 -26.60 18.89
C TYR A 212 -18.59 -26.56 18.71
N HIS A 213 -19.11 -25.78 17.75
CA HIS A 213 -20.55 -25.69 17.51
C HIS A 213 -21.17 -27.02 17.02
N SER A 214 -20.45 -27.77 16.17
CA SER A 214 -20.88 -29.11 15.73
C SER A 214 -20.80 -30.16 16.85
N SER A 215 -19.86 -30.03 17.78
CA SER A 215 -19.76 -30.91 18.96
C SER A 215 -20.81 -30.64 20.04
N ILE A 216 -21.31 -29.40 20.17
CA ILE A 216 -22.29 -28.99 21.19
C ILE A 216 -23.74 -29.14 20.67
N PHE A 217 -23.99 -28.98 19.36
CA PHE A 217 -25.31 -29.17 18.73
C PHE A 217 -25.27 -30.25 17.64
N PRO A 218 -25.14 -31.54 17.98
CA PRO A 218 -25.16 -32.62 16.98
C PRO A 218 -26.56 -32.86 16.36
N TYR A 219 -27.63 -32.30 16.91
CA TYR A 219 -29.02 -32.62 16.51
C TYR A 219 -29.73 -31.61 15.60
N SER A 220 -29.16 -30.43 15.34
CA SER A 220 -29.82 -29.41 14.51
C SER A 220 -29.56 -29.53 13.00
N ALA A 221 -28.68 -30.46 12.58
CA ALA A 221 -28.36 -30.67 11.16
C ALA A 221 -29.41 -31.49 10.39
N HIS A 222 -30.41 -32.07 11.07
CA HIS A 222 -31.41 -32.95 10.45
C HIS A 222 -32.78 -32.31 10.14
N LEU A 223 -32.97 -31.01 10.39
CA LEU A 223 -34.29 -30.35 10.29
C LEU A 223 -34.41 -29.27 9.20
N LEU A 224 -33.46 -29.16 8.27
CA LEU A 224 -33.49 -28.17 7.18
C LEU A 224 -33.41 -28.80 5.77
N VAL A 225 -34.00 -29.99 5.60
CA VAL A 225 -34.34 -30.53 4.28
C VAL A 225 -35.82 -30.88 4.30
N ASP A 226 -36.64 -29.87 3.99
CA ASP A 226 -37.82 -29.94 3.11
C ASP A 226 -38.68 -28.68 3.36
N PRO A 227 -39.08 -28.00 2.28
CA PRO A 227 -40.51 -27.90 2.10
C PRO A 227 -40.94 -28.30 0.69
N VAL A 228 -42.09 -28.98 0.69
CA VAL A 228 -43.04 -29.19 -0.40
C VAL A 228 -43.37 -27.87 -1.11
#